data_AF-A0A7X9ABA1-F1
#
_entry.id   AF-A0A7X9ABA1-F1
#
_cell.length_a   1.000
_cell.length_b   1.000
_cell.length_c   1.000
_cell.angle_alpha   90.00
_cell.angle_beta   90.00
_cell.angle_gamma   90.00
#
_symmetry.space_group_name_H-M   'P 1'
#
loop_
_entity.id
_entity.type
_entity.pdbx_description
1 polymer ?
#
loop_
_entity_poly.entity_id
_entity_poly.type
_entity_poly.pdbx_seq_one_letter_code
_entity_poly.pdbx_strand_id
1 'polypeptide(L)'
;YPFRNLPHVCNDACNSELQRGVFYIRTPDARSRAAYRSSELHAIIQRSMRNQRQMLGRMLRGILYEDRQAVEPRAEEEFSALLQNGRNQAKQTLGNRVWREKPLFEAAIHPQRRLKTFTLSDCRRHLESLEKPGLHDFPWPSAQLRENPIYASNEAIRSHSAENAEPAFFWEFYPEGLFYCAVALPELPGKSIDSATLLQLCVITLALNGELFSQMGLGSELLTLIFRLNNTLDLNLNLGGSSGDKQNRCHIHDIHIFISRTAGDLEGGAAANTSAHFFREFCERFNYSLNDSEFSAISKGLENFLQRGMLDS
;
A
#
# COMPACT_ATOMS: atom_id res chain seq x y z
N TYR A 1 59.39 -1.16 48.65
CA TYR A 1 58.33 -1.74 49.51
C TYR A 1 57.67 -2.89 48.76
N PRO A 2 57.78 -4.15 49.19
CA PRO A 2 57.13 -5.25 48.49
C PRO A 2 55.68 -5.36 48.96
N PHE A 3 54.74 -5.10 48.05
CA PHE A 3 53.30 -5.19 48.25
C PHE A 3 52.88 -6.65 48.49
N ARG A 4 52.88 -7.09 49.75
CA ARG A 4 52.69 -8.51 50.08
C ARG A 4 51.23 -8.96 50.22
N ASN A 5 50.27 -8.10 50.58
CA ASN A 5 48.99 -8.58 51.11
C ASN A 5 47.69 -7.84 50.67
N LEU A 6 47.66 -7.12 49.53
CA LEU A 6 46.40 -6.50 49.04
C LEU A 6 46.18 -6.74 47.55
N PRO A 7 44.92 -6.95 47.10
CA PRO A 7 44.58 -6.91 45.68
C PRO A 7 44.89 -5.51 45.15
N HIS A 8 45.68 -5.42 44.08
CA HIS A 8 46.15 -4.17 43.53
C HIS A 8 45.57 -3.96 42.12
N VAL A 9 45.17 -2.73 41.83
CA VAL A 9 44.80 -2.28 40.48
C VAL A 9 46.02 -1.60 39.88
N CYS A 10 46.54 -2.13 38.78
CA CYS A 10 47.71 -1.57 38.12
C CYS A 10 47.26 -0.33 37.32
N ASN A 11 47.64 0.87 37.79
CA ASN A 11 47.25 2.13 37.15
C ASN A 11 48.20 2.58 36.03
N ASP A 12 49.42 2.02 35.98
CA ASP A 12 50.45 2.30 34.99
C ASP A 12 50.79 1.07 34.14
N ALA A 13 51.07 1.29 32.85
CA ALA A 13 51.46 0.23 31.93
C ALA A 13 52.87 -0.27 32.28
N CYS A 14 52.96 -1.37 33.03
CA CYS A 14 54.20 -2.11 33.16
C CYS A 14 54.51 -2.77 31.80
N ASN A 15 55.54 -2.24 31.13
CA ASN A 15 55.98 -2.63 29.81
C ASN A 15 55.94 -4.16 29.61
N SER A 16 55.03 -4.59 28.73
CA SER A 16 54.85 -5.93 28.12
C SER A 16 54.16 -7.07 28.88
N GLU A 17 53.90 -7.00 30.19
CA GLU A 17 53.35 -8.18 30.93
C GLU A 17 51.93 -8.01 31.48
N LEU A 18 51.48 -6.78 31.79
CA LEU A 18 50.18 -6.54 32.42
C LEU A 18 49.36 -5.51 31.65
N GLN A 19 48.11 -5.86 31.36
CA GLN A 19 47.15 -5.00 30.66
C GLN A 19 46.44 -4.07 31.64
N ARG A 20 46.29 -2.81 31.22
CA ARG A 20 45.60 -1.77 31.98
C ARG A 20 44.11 -2.09 32.10
N GLY A 21 43.54 -1.88 33.29
CA GLY A 21 42.12 -2.14 33.57
C GLY A 21 41.78 -3.61 33.90
N VAL A 22 42.80 -4.48 34.05
CA VAL A 22 42.63 -5.88 34.45
C VAL A 22 42.96 -6.06 35.93
N PHE A 23 42.09 -6.75 36.66
CA PHE A 23 42.34 -7.14 38.06
C PHE A 23 43.18 -8.41 38.11
N TYR A 24 44.41 -8.31 38.61
CA TYR A 24 45.30 -9.44 38.79
C TYR A 24 45.20 -9.98 40.21
N ILE A 25 44.88 -11.26 40.36
CA ILE A 25 44.87 -11.96 41.65
C ILE A 25 46.06 -12.91 41.67
N ARG A 26 47.00 -12.67 42.58
CA ARG A 26 48.18 -13.52 42.72
C ARG A 26 47.80 -14.85 43.35
N THR A 27 48.20 -15.95 42.71
CA THR A 27 48.17 -17.28 43.29
C THR A 27 49.60 -17.69 43.67
N PRO A 28 49.79 -18.49 44.75
CA PRO A 28 51.12 -18.78 45.29
C PRO A 28 51.98 -19.63 44.34
N ASP A 29 51.37 -20.51 43.54
CA ASP A 29 52.00 -21.31 42.49
C ASP A 29 50.95 -21.79 41.47
N ALA A 30 51.32 -22.00 40.21
CA ALA A 30 50.42 -22.47 39.13
C ALA A 30 49.84 -23.86 39.41
N ARG A 31 50.54 -24.69 40.20
CA ARG A 31 50.07 -26.01 40.66
C ARG A 31 49.31 -25.97 41.98
N SER A 32 49.15 -24.79 42.59
CA SER A 32 48.47 -24.67 43.88
C SER A 32 46.97 -24.88 43.76
N ARG A 33 46.35 -25.35 44.85
CA ARG A 33 44.89 -25.47 44.97
C ARG A 33 44.17 -24.13 44.75
N ALA A 34 44.82 -23.03 45.09
CA ALA A 34 44.31 -21.68 44.85
C ALA A 34 44.30 -21.31 43.36
N ALA A 35 45.33 -21.70 42.59
CA ALA A 35 45.35 -21.54 41.13
C ALA A 35 44.28 -22.38 40.44
N TYR A 36 44.10 -23.63 40.87
CA TYR A 36 43.02 -24.48 40.36
C TYR A 36 41.63 -23.86 40.63
N ARG A 37 41.35 -23.42 41.86
CA ARG A 37 40.10 -22.71 42.19
C ARG A 37 39.91 -21.40 41.43
N SER A 38 40.99 -20.66 41.16
CA SER A 38 40.93 -19.44 40.35
C SER A 38 40.53 -19.76 38.90
N SER A 39 41.00 -20.87 38.34
CA SER A 39 40.59 -21.33 37.00
C SER A 39 39.10 -21.71 36.96
N GLU A 40 38.57 -22.34 38.02
CA GLU A 40 37.13 -22.64 38.15
C GLU A 40 36.29 -21.37 38.25
N LEU A 41 36.72 -20.40 39.07
CA LEU A 41 36.06 -19.09 39.17
C LEU A 41 36.06 -18.34 37.83
N HIS A 42 37.19 -18.37 37.11
CA HIS A 42 37.27 -17.78 35.78
C HIS A 42 36.28 -18.41 34.80
N ALA A 43 36.16 -19.74 34.81
CA ALA A 43 35.19 -20.47 33.99
C ALA A 43 33.73 -20.12 34.35
N ILE A 44 33.42 -19.97 35.64
CA ILE A 44 32.09 -19.56 36.11
C ILE A 44 31.77 -18.13 35.66
N ILE A 45 32.70 -17.19 35.80
CA ILE A 45 32.54 -15.80 35.37
C ILE A 45 32.31 -15.73 33.85
N GLN A 46 33.13 -16.44 33.06
CA GLN A 46 32.94 -16.51 31.61
C GLN A 46 31.57 -17.09 31.23
N ARG A 47 31.11 -18.14 31.92
CA ARG A 47 29.79 -18.73 31.69
C ARG A 47 28.67 -17.75 32.05
N SER A 48 28.80 -17.03 33.16
CA SER A 48 27.84 -16.00 33.57
C SER A 48 27.73 -14.87 32.53
N MET A 49 28.87 -14.36 32.05
CA MET A 49 28.91 -13.32 31.01
C MET A 49 28.28 -13.80 29.69
N ARG A 50 28.48 -15.06 29.29
CA ARG A 50 27.82 -15.64 28.12
C ARG A 50 26.31 -15.74 28.31
N ASN A 51 25.86 -16.17 29.48
CA ASN A 51 24.43 -16.27 29.80
C ASN A 51 23.77 -14.89 29.81
N GLN A 52 24.41 -13.89 30.40
CA GLN A 52 23.94 -12.50 30.35
C GLN A 52 23.85 -12.00 28.92
N ARG A 53 24.86 -12.22 28.08
CA ARG A 53 24.82 -11.83 26.66
C ARG A 53 23.69 -12.53 25.90
N GLN A 54 23.43 -13.81 26.17
CA GLN A 54 22.31 -14.53 25.56
C GLN A 54 20.95 -14.00 26.02
N MET A 55 20.80 -13.70 27.30
CA MET A 55 19.55 -13.13 27.86
C MET A 55 19.29 -11.74 27.29
N LEU A 56 20.30 -10.86 27.27
CA LEU A 56 20.23 -9.53 26.64
C LEU A 56 19.92 -9.64 25.14
N GLY A 57 20.55 -10.58 24.44
CA GLY A 57 20.25 -10.83 23.03
C GLY A 57 18.81 -11.31 22.80
N ARG A 58 18.25 -12.12 23.71
CA ARG A 58 16.84 -12.52 23.67
C ARG A 58 15.90 -11.36 23.99
N MET A 59 16.22 -10.52 24.97
CA MET A 59 15.43 -9.33 25.30
C MET A 59 15.46 -8.30 24.19
N LEU A 60 16.63 -8.04 23.59
CA LEU A 60 16.75 -7.15 22.43
C LEU A 60 15.98 -7.69 21.23
N ARG A 61 16.04 -8.99 20.96
CA ARG A 61 15.17 -9.60 19.94
C ARG A 61 13.69 -9.51 20.32
N GLY A 62 13.36 -9.71 21.59
CA GLY A 62 12.01 -9.51 22.13
C GLY A 62 11.51 -8.11 21.79
N ILE A 63 12.25 -7.07 22.16
CA ILE A 63 11.90 -5.67 21.88
C ILE A 63 11.89 -5.37 20.36
N LEU A 64 12.88 -5.83 19.60
CA LEU A 64 12.98 -5.58 18.16
C LEU A 64 11.93 -6.33 17.33
N TYR A 65 11.36 -7.40 17.86
CA TYR A 65 10.36 -8.24 17.19
C TYR A 65 8.99 -8.25 17.88
N GLU A 66 8.83 -7.62 19.05
CA GLU A 66 7.53 -7.44 19.74
C GLU A 66 6.58 -6.64 18.85
N ASP A 67 7.09 -5.58 18.20
CA ASP A 67 6.33 -4.80 17.21
C ASP A 67 6.02 -5.58 15.91
N ARG A 68 6.63 -6.76 15.70
CA ARG A 68 6.30 -7.64 14.56
C ARG A 68 5.32 -8.77 14.93
N GLN A 69 5.06 -8.99 16.21
CA GLN A 69 4.16 -10.04 16.71
C GLN A 69 2.84 -9.51 17.27
N ALA A 70 2.69 -8.19 17.44
CA ALA A 70 1.36 -7.61 17.44
C ALA A 70 0.73 -7.98 16.09
N VAL A 71 -0.26 -8.88 16.11
CA VAL A 71 -1.20 -9.02 15.00
C VAL A 71 -1.90 -7.68 14.94
N GLU A 72 -1.33 -6.72 14.21
CA GLU A 72 -2.03 -5.49 13.88
C GLU A 72 -3.37 -5.92 13.25
N PRO A 73 -4.50 -5.35 13.69
CA PRO A 73 -5.76 -5.59 13.01
C PRO A 73 -5.50 -5.35 11.53
N ARG A 74 -5.88 -6.31 10.68
CA ARG A 74 -5.66 -6.16 9.24
C ARG A 74 -6.26 -4.83 8.83
N ALA A 75 -5.54 -4.01 8.08
CA ALA A 75 -6.02 -2.70 7.61
C ALA A 75 -7.47 -2.77 7.06
N GLU A 76 -7.82 -3.88 6.41
CA GLU A 76 -9.18 -4.18 5.95
C GLU A 76 -10.25 -4.16 7.05
N GLU A 77 -9.97 -4.67 8.25
CA GLU A 77 -10.90 -4.63 9.39
C GLU A 77 -11.09 -3.19 9.86
N GLU A 78 -10.03 -2.39 9.88
CA GLU A 78 -10.10 -0.97 10.24
C GLU A 78 -10.95 -0.19 9.24
N PHE A 79 -10.83 -0.42 7.93
CA PHE A 79 -11.58 0.34 6.93
C PHE A 79 -12.93 -0.28 6.54
N SER A 80 -13.24 -1.50 7.01
CA SER A 80 -14.45 -2.26 6.64
C SER A 80 -15.76 -1.47 6.76
N ALA A 81 -15.97 -0.76 7.86
CA ALA A 81 -17.18 0.04 8.09
C ALA A 81 -17.29 1.23 7.12
N LEU A 82 -16.17 1.93 6.89
CA LEU A 82 -16.13 3.06 5.95
C LEU A 82 -16.36 2.59 4.51
N LEU A 83 -15.73 1.47 4.12
CA LEU A 83 -15.96 0.83 2.82
C LEU A 83 -17.42 0.43 2.62
N GLN A 84 -18.03 -0.16 3.64
CA GLN A 84 -19.45 -0.54 3.56
C GLN A 84 -20.36 0.69 3.45
N ASN A 85 -20.04 1.76 4.17
CA ASN A 85 -20.76 3.03 4.07
C ASN A 85 -20.65 3.59 2.65
N GLY A 86 -19.45 3.63 2.07
CA GLY A 86 -19.28 4.15 0.72
C GLY A 86 -19.97 3.34 -0.37
N ARG A 87 -19.93 2.00 -0.26
CA ARG A 87 -20.72 1.14 -1.16
C ARG A 87 -22.22 1.39 -1.02
N ASN A 88 -22.72 1.58 0.20
CA ASN A 88 -24.12 1.89 0.43
C ASN A 88 -24.52 3.25 -0.17
N GLN A 89 -23.67 4.27 -0.03
CA GLN A 89 -23.89 5.60 -0.61
C GLN A 89 -23.86 5.55 -2.14
N ALA A 90 -22.84 4.93 -2.72
CA ALA A 90 -22.76 4.73 -4.18
C ALA A 90 -23.99 3.99 -4.73
N LYS A 91 -24.45 2.93 -4.05
CA LYS A 91 -25.66 2.21 -4.44
C LYS A 91 -26.92 3.06 -4.36
N GLN A 92 -27.03 3.93 -3.35
CA GLN A 92 -28.15 4.88 -3.24
C GLN A 92 -28.12 5.92 -4.36
N THR A 93 -26.95 6.45 -4.70
CA THR A 93 -26.79 7.48 -5.74
C THR A 93 -26.93 6.92 -7.16
N LEU A 94 -26.27 5.81 -7.46
CA LEU A 94 -26.30 5.18 -8.79
C LEU A 94 -27.61 4.43 -9.06
N GLY A 95 -28.33 4.08 -8.00
CA GLY A 95 -29.57 3.32 -8.06
C GLY A 95 -29.37 1.81 -8.20
N ASN A 96 -30.38 1.06 -7.75
CA ASN A 96 -30.32 -0.40 -7.70
C ASN A 96 -30.13 -1.08 -9.06
N ARG A 97 -30.64 -0.47 -10.13
CA ARG A 97 -30.57 -1.03 -11.48
C ARG A 97 -29.13 -1.03 -12.00
N VAL A 98 -28.47 0.14 -11.97
CA VAL A 98 -27.06 0.27 -12.37
C VAL A 98 -26.18 -0.66 -11.52
N TRP A 99 -26.38 -0.66 -10.20
CA TRP A 99 -25.59 -1.48 -9.28
C TRP A 99 -25.66 -3.01 -9.56
N ARG A 100 -26.81 -3.50 -10.03
CA ARG A 100 -27.04 -4.96 -10.24
C ARG A 100 -26.84 -5.43 -11.66
N GLU A 101 -27.10 -4.58 -12.64
CA GLU A 101 -27.18 -5.00 -14.05
C GLU A 101 -25.96 -4.54 -14.85
N LYS A 102 -25.34 -3.40 -14.49
CA LYS A 102 -24.23 -2.84 -15.26
C LYS A 102 -22.88 -3.34 -14.76
N PRO A 103 -21.89 -3.55 -15.66
CA PRO A 103 -20.52 -3.77 -15.23
C PRO A 103 -20.03 -2.56 -14.43
N LEU A 104 -19.62 -2.81 -13.17
CA LEU A 104 -19.30 -1.75 -12.23
C LEU A 104 -17.85 -1.88 -11.78
N PHE A 105 -17.03 -0.88 -12.13
CA PHE A 105 -15.68 -0.73 -11.61
C PHE A 105 -15.75 -0.07 -10.23
N GLU A 106 -15.19 -0.71 -9.21
CA GLU A 106 -14.98 -0.10 -7.90
C GLU A 106 -13.49 -0.05 -7.59
N ALA A 107 -13.05 1.03 -6.97
CA ALA A 107 -11.72 1.11 -6.38
C ALA A 107 -11.81 1.63 -4.94
N ALA A 108 -11.02 1.03 -4.07
CA ALA A 108 -10.80 1.48 -2.71
C ALA A 108 -9.29 1.57 -2.46
N ILE A 109 -8.84 2.75 -2.03
CA ILE A 109 -7.44 3.02 -1.73
C ILE A 109 -7.33 3.60 -0.33
N HIS A 110 -6.52 2.98 0.51
CA HIS A 110 -6.32 3.43 1.89
C HIS A 110 -4.94 3.05 2.42
N PRO A 111 -4.38 3.78 3.40
CA PRO A 111 -3.16 3.40 4.10
C PRO A 111 -3.36 2.16 4.97
N GLN A 112 -2.29 1.66 5.60
CA GLN A 112 -2.40 0.47 6.47
C GLN A 112 -3.18 0.75 7.76
N ARG A 113 -3.25 2.01 8.19
CA ARG A 113 -3.94 2.43 9.42
C ARG A 113 -4.73 3.71 9.19
N ARG A 114 -5.85 3.87 9.91
CA ARG A 114 -6.64 5.11 9.82
C ARG A 114 -5.85 6.35 10.20
N LEU A 115 -5.95 7.38 9.37
CA LEU A 115 -5.44 8.71 9.64
C LEU A 115 -6.32 9.40 10.70
N LYS A 116 -5.71 10.24 11.54
CA LYS A 116 -6.42 11.01 12.59
C LYS A 116 -6.15 12.51 12.55
N THR A 117 -5.30 12.95 11.62
CA THR A 117 -4.73 14.29 11.59
C THR A 117 -5.44 15.24 10.66
N PHE A 118 -6.20 14.74 9.69
CA PHE A 118 -6.80 15.56 8.64
C PHE A 118 -8.24 15.89 8.95
N THR A 119 -8.62 17.15 8.73
CA THR A 119 -10.02 17.58 8.72
C THR A 119 -10.59 17.52 7.31
N LEU A 120 -11.92 17.57 7.17
CA LEU A 120 -12.57 17.70 5.85
C LEU A 120 -12.07 18.93 5.09
N SER A 121 -11.79 20.05 5.77
CA SER A 121 -11.25 21.25 5.12
C SER A 121 -9.84 21.03 4.57
N ASP A 122 -9.00 20.28 5.29
CA ASP A 122 -7.65 19.94 4.80
C ASP A 122 -7.72 18.99 3.61
N CYS A 123 -8.56 17.96 3.70
CA CYS A 123 -8.77 17.01 2.61
C CYS A 123 -9.25 17.72 1.35
N ARG A 124 -10.16 18.69 1.49
CA ARG A 124 -10.69 19.48 0.36
C ARG A 124 -9.59 20.30 -0.29
N ARG A 125 -8.74 20.93 0.51
CA ARG A 125 -7.60 21.70 0.01
C ARG A 125 -6.64 20.83 -0.81
N HIS A 126 -6.29 19.66 -0.30
CA HIS A 126 -5.41 18.72 -1.00
C HIS A 126 -6.03 18.15 -2.29
N LEU A 127 -7.33 17.86 -2.25
CA LEU A 127 -8.07 17.40 -3.42
C LEU A 127 -8.20 18.46 -4.52
N GLU A 128 -8.42 19.73 -4.14
CA GLU A 128 -8.48 20.86 -5.08
C GLU A 128 -7.10 21.27 -5.61
N SER A 129 -6.00 20.86 -4.96
CA SER A 129 -4.62 21.11 -5.41
C SER A 129 -4.03 20.02 -6.30
N LEU A 130 -4.82 19.00 -6.67
CA LEU A 130 -4.38 17.96 -7.60
C LEU A 130 -4.24 18.52 -9.02
N GLU A 131 -3.09 18.28 -9.64
CA GLU A 131 -2.78 18.80 -10.97
C GLU A 131 -2.96 17.75 -12.06
N LYS A 132 -2.50 16.51 -11.84
CA LYS A 132 -2.41 15.49 -12.92
C LYS A 132 -2.52 14.06 -12.38
N PRO A 133 -3.73 13.47 -12.34
CA PRO A 133 -5.00 13.97 -12.85
C PRO A 133 -5.68 14.96 -11.88
N GLY A 134 -6.21 16.07 -12.42
CA GLY A 134 -7.03 16.99 -11.65
C GLY A 134 -8.36 16.35 -11.23
N LEU A 135 -8.87 16.73 -10.05
CA LEU A 135 -10.07 16.10 -9.49
C LEU A 135 -11.32 16.27 -10.37
N HIS A 136 -11.43 17.38 -11.10
CA HIS A 136 -12.56 17.63 -12.01
C HIS A 136 -12.55 16.77 -13.27
N ASP A 137 -11.42 16.14 -13.59
CA ASP A 137 -11.28 15.20 -14.70
C ASP A 137 -11.42 13.74 -14.23
N PHE A 138 -11.87 13.52 -12.99
CA PHE A 138 -12.17 12.18 -12.47
C PHE A 138 -13.67 11.88 -12.59
N PRO A 139 -14.08 10.67 -13.05
CA PRO A 139 -13.25 9.52 -13.42
C PRO A 139 -12.72 9.51 -14.86
N TRP A 140 -13.18 10.43 -15.72
CA TRP A 140 -12.67 10.61 -17.08
C TRP A 140 -12.48 12.09 -17.40
N PRO A 141 -11.48 12.43 -18.24
CA PRO A 141 -11.36 13.78 -18.78
C PRO A 141 -12.54 14.03 -19.73
N SER A 142 -13.57 14.71 -19.24
CA SER A 142 -14.72 15.10 -20.04
C SER A 142 -15.29 16.41 -19.53
N ALA A 143 -15.49 17.37 -20.44
CA ALA A 143 -16.06 18.67 -20.12
C ALA A 143 -17.43 18.56 -19.41
N GLN A 144 -18.23 17.54 -19.73
CA GLN A 144 -19.53 17.30 -19.09
C GLN A 144 -19.40 16.83 -17.64
N LEU A 145 -18.29 16.17 -17.29
CA LEU A 145 -18.06 15.66 -15.94
C LEU A 145 -17.52 16.75 -15.00
N ARG A 146 -16.85 17.79 -15.55
CA ARG A 146 -16.28 18.91 -14.79
C ARG A 146 -17.33 19.77 -14.08
N GLU A 147 -18.58 19.74 -14.54
CA GLU A 147 -19.68 20.52 -13.95
C GLU A 147 -20.28 19.88 -12.68
N ASN A 148 -19.88 18.65 -12.34
CA ASN A 148 -20.43 17.98 -11.16
C ASN A 148 -19.92 18.64 -9.86
N PRO A 149 -20.82 18.93 -8.90
CA PRO A 149 -20.44 19.60 -7.68
C PRO A 149 -19.59 18.68 -6.79
N ILE A 150 -18.52 19.25 -6.24
CA ILE A 150 -17.74 18.65 -5.15
C ILE A 150 -18.20 19.29 -3.85
N TYR A 151 -18.69 18.45 -2.93
CA TYR A 151 -19.22 18.93 -1.67
C TYR A 151 -18.80 18.05 -0.49
N ALA A 152 -18.76 18.66 0.69
CA ALA A 152 -18.54 17.95 1.93
C ALA A 152 -19.88 17.43 2.46
N SER A 153 -19.90 16.15 2.80
CA SER A 153 -20.90 15.57 3.69
C SER A 153 -20.42 15.65 5.15
N ASN A 154 -21.15 15.02 6.07
CA ASN A 154 -20.75 14.98 7.48
C ASN A 154 -19.42 14.24 7.71
N GLU A 155 -19.09 13.26 6.86
CA GLU A 155 -17.97 12.32 7.09
C GLU A 155 -16.95 12.30 5.96
N ALA A 156 -17.32 12.71 4.75
CA ALA A 156 -16.48 12.60 3.56
C ALA A 156 -16.70 13.75 2.58
N ILE A 157 -15.69 14.03 1.76
CA ILE A 157 -15.82 14.86 0.56
C ILE A 157 -16.24 13.93 -0.58
N ARG A 158 -17.24 14.31 -1.36
CA ARG A 158 -17.75 13.45 -2.41
C ARG A 158 -18.15 14.22 -3.65
N SER A 159 -18.22 13.52 -4.76
CA SER A 159 -18.89 13.95 -5.97
C SER A 159 -19.50 12.75 -6.69
N HIS A 160 -20.48 13.01 -7.53
CA HIS A 160 -21.18 12.00 -8.29
C HIS A 160 -21.74 12.61 -9.56
N SER A 161 -22.06 11.76 -10.52
CA SER A 161 -22.75 12.17 -11.74
C SER A 161 -24.15 12.71 -11.42
N ALA A 162 -24.65 13.61 -12.27
CA ALA A 162 -26.06 13.99 -12.27
C ALA A 162 -26.98 12.76 -12.48
N GLU A 163 -28.25 12.90 -12.10
CA GLU A 163 -29.23 11.83 -12.28
C GLU A 163 -29.39 11.49 -13.77
N ASN A 164 -29.34 10.20 -14.11
CA ASN A 164 -29.37 9.67 -15.49
C ASN A 164 -28.20 10.10 -16.39
N ALA A 165 -27.14 10.69 -15.86
CA ALA A 165 -25.94 10.95 -16.65
C ALA A 165 -25.23 9.62 -16.99
N GLU A 166 -24.74 9.54 -18.23
CA GLU A 166 -23.86 8.46 -18.68
C GLU A 166 -22.49 9.06 -19.01
N PRO A 167 -21.40 8.55 -18.41
CA PRO A 167 -21.35 7.44 -17.45
C PRO A 167 -21.78 7.84 -16.02
N ALA A 168 -22.44 6.92 -15.33
CA ALA A 168 -22.84 7.11 -13.94
C ALA A 168 -21.67 6.80 -13.00
N PHE A 169 -21.33 7.73 -12.11
CA PHE A 169 -20.21 7.57 -11.19
C PHE A 169 -20.50 8.14 -9.80
N PHE A 170 -19.76 7.63 -8.81
CA PHE A 170 -19.72 8.12 -7.46
C PHE A 170 -18.29 7.99 -6.93
N TRP A 171 -17.80 8.99 -6.23
CA TRP A 171 -16.59 8.85 -5.43
C TRP A 171 -16.68 9.67 -4.16
N GLU A 172 -15.92 9.24 -3.16
CA GLU A 172 -15.73 9.99 -1.93
C GLU A 172 -14.37 9.74 -1.31
N PHE A 173 -13.97 10.69 -0.48
CA PHE A 173 -12.74 10.66 0.29
C PHE A 173 -13.04 10.95 1.77
N TYR A 174 -12.68 9.99 2.62
CA TYR A 174 -12.79 10.09 4.06
C TYR A 174 -11.49 10.64 4.65
N PRO A 175 -11.53 11.60 5.59
CA PRO A 175 -10.33 12.13 6.26
C PRO A 175 -9.48 11.07 6.97
N GLU A 176 -10.05 9.93 7.31
CA GLU A 176 -9.36 8.75 7.82
C GLU A 176 -8.43 8.09 6.79
N GLY A 177 -8.39 8.60 5.56
CA GLY A 177 -7.49 8.17 4.49
C GLY A 177 -8.10 7.14 3.55
N LEU A 178 -9.42 7.01 3.47
CA LEU A 178 -10.07 6.13 2.50
C LEU A 178 -10.56 6.92 1.30
N PHE A 179 -10.00 6.63 0.13
CA PHE A 179 -10.60 6.97 -1.15
C PHE A 179 -11.43 5.80 -1.64
N TYR A 180 -12.67 6.06 -2.05
CA TYR A 180 -13.55 5.07 -2.64
C TYR A 180 -14.20 5.64 -3.90
N CYS A 181 -14.25 4.86 -4.97
CA CYS A 181 -15.04 5.18 -6.15
C CYS A 181 -15.79 3.97 -6.71
N ALA A 182 -16.92 4.26 -7.36
CA ALA A 182 -17.72 3.32 -8.13
C ALA A 182 -18.12 3.97 -9.45
N VAL A 183 -17.88 3.26 -10.55
CA VAL A 183 -18.02 3.78 -11.90
C VAL A 183 -18.71 2.75 -12.76
N ALA A 184 -19.89 3.08 -13.30
CA ALA A 184 -20.60 2.23 -14.24
C ALA A 184 -19.90 2.29 -15.60
N LEU A 185 -19.42 1.15 -16.09
CA LEU A 185 -18.73 1.09 -17.36
C LEU A 185 -19.73 1.19 -18.53
N PRO A 186 -19.40 1.95 -19.59
CA PRO A 186 -20.15 1.93 -20.82
C PRO A 186 -20.18 0.51 -21.40
N GLU A 187 -21.38 0.01 -21.64
CA GLU A 187 -21.58 -1.32 -22.20
C GLU A 187 -21.67 -1.22 -23.73
N LEU A 188 -20.78 -1.93 -24.40
CA LEU A 188 -20.77 -2.07 -25.84
C LEU A 188 -21.75 -3.17 -26.29
N PRO A 189 -22.16 -3.19 -27.59
CA PRO A 189 -23.02 -4.24 -28.12
C PRO A 189 -22.51 -5.65 -27.78
N GLY A 190 -23.44 -6.56 -27.47
CA GLY A 190 -23.12 -7.96 -27.17
C GLY A 190 -22.60 -8.21 -25.75
N LYS A 191 -23.00 -7.39 -24.77
CA LYS A 191 -22.59 -7.50 -23.36
C LYS A 191 -21.06 -7.47 -23.24
N SER A 192 -20.47 -6.38 -23.72
CA SER A 192 -19.03 -6.23 -23.73
C SER A 192 -18.58 -4.90 -23.12
N ILE A 193 -17.36 -4.87 -22.60
CA ILE A 193 -16.70 -3.66 -22.11
C ILE A 193 -15.42 -3.41 -22.90
N ASP A 194 -15.08 -2.15 -23.05
CA ASP A 194 -13.83 -1.73 -23.69
C ASP A 194 -12.65 -1.81 -22.71
N SER A 195 -11.57 -2.44 -23.16
CA SER A 195 -10.35 -2.58 -22.37
C SER A 195 -9.63 -1.26 -22.15
N ALA A 196 -9.64 -0.35 -23.12
CA ALA A 196 -8.99 0.95 -22.98
C ALA A 196 -9.65 1.79 -21.87
N THR A 197 -10.98 1.75 -21.80
CA THR A 197 -11.76 2.39 -20.72
C THR A 197 -11.39 1.84 -19.34
N LEU A 198 -11.29 0.52 -19.18
CA LEU A 198 -10.89 -0.10 -17.91
C LEU A 198 -9.46 0.28 -17.51
N LEU A 199 -8.54 0.25 -18.48
CA LEU A 199 -7.14 0.65 -18.30
C LEU A 199 -6.99 2.11 -17.88
N GLN A 200 -7.73 3.01 -18.53
CA GLN A 200 -7.74 4.44 -18.22
C GLN A 200 -8.24 4.68 -16.78
N LEU A 201 -9.35 4.07 -16.40
CA LEU A 201 -9.84 4.18 -15.02
C LEU A 201 -8.80 3.70 -14.01
N CYS A 202 -8.14 2.58 -14.29
CA CYS A 202 -7.10 2.06 -13.41
C CYS A 202 -5.95 3.06 -13.22
N VAL A 203 -5.45 3.66 -14.31
CA VAL A 203 -4.31 4.58 -14.23
C VAL A 203 -4.68 5.91 -13.61
N ILE A 204 -5.85 6.45 -13.95
CA ILE A 204 -6.34 7.71 -13.38
C ILE A 204 -6.54 7.57 -11.88
N THR A 205 -7.21 6.49 -11.42
CA THR A 205 -7.42 6.25 -10.00
C THR A 205 -6.10 6.11 -9.23
N LEU A 206 -5.12 5.38 -9.77
CA LEU A 206 -3.82 5.21 -9.10
C LEU A 206 -2.99 6.49 -9.09
N ALA A 207 -2.94 7.22 -10.21
CA ALA A 207 -2.20 8.48 -10.31
C ALA A 207 -2.80 9.54 -9.38
N LEU A 208 -4.12 9.68 -9.36
CA LEU A 208 -4.84 10.61 -8.48
C LEU A 208 -4.50 10.36 -7.01
N ASN A 209 -4.55 9.09 -6.59
CA ASN A 209 -4.29 8.72 -5.20
C ASN A 209 -2.80 8.81 -4.86
N GLY A 210 -1.90 8.46 -5.78
CA GLY A 210 -0.46 8.65 -5.61
C GLY A 210 -0.11 10.10 -5.31
N GLU A 211 -0.64 11.04 -6.12
CA GLU A 211 -0.47 12.48 -5.90
C GLU A 211 -1.14 12.94 -4.59
N LEU A 212 -2.40 12.56 -4.36
CA LEU A 212 -3.16 12.97 -3.17
C LEU A 212 -2.45 12.59 -1.86
N PHE A 213 -2.11 11.32 -1.68
CA PHE A 213 -1.47 10.87 -0.45
C PHE A 213 -0.05 11.46 -0.30
N SER A 214 0.66 11.67 -1.39
CA SER A 214 1.98 12.31 -1.34
C SER A 214 1.90 13.80 -0.97
N GLN A 215 0.93 14.54 -1.52
CA GLN A 215 0.64 15.94 -1.12
C GLN A 215 0.21 16.06 0.34
N MET A 216 -0.45 15.04 0.89
CA MET A 216 -0.78 14.96 2.32
C MET A 216 0.44 14.64 3.20
N GLY A 217 1.64 14.49 2.64
CA GLY A 217 2.86 14.15 3.36
C GLY A 217 3.02 12.66 3.66
N LEU A 218 2.26 11.80 2.98
CA LEU A 218 2.22 10.35 3.18
C LEU A 218 2.95 9.59 2.06
N GLY A 219 3.93 10.23 1.39
CA GLY A 219 4.67 9.62 0.28
C GLY A 219 5.33 8.26 0.61
N SER A 220 5.81 8.07 1.85
CA SER A 220 6.40 6.79 2.28
C SER A 220 5.37 5.77 2.79
N GLU A 221 4.09 6.15 2.90
CA GLU A 221 3.05 5.29 3.44
C GLU A 221 2.68 4.19 2.43
N LEU A 222 2.53 2.97 2.93
CA LEU A 222 2.12 1.82 2.12
C LEU A 222 0.59 1.82 1.94
N LEU A 223 0.14 2.04 0.72
CA LEU A 223 -1.27 2.01 0.37
C LEU A 223 -1.72 0.59 0.00
N THR A 224 -2.89 0.23 0.48
CA THR A 224 -3.70 -0.89 0.01
C THR A 224 -4.54 -0.43 -1.17
N LEU A 225 -4.41 -1.11 -2.31
CA LEU A 225 -5.08 -0.81 -3.57
C LEU A 225 -6.04 -1.97 -3.89
N ILE A 226 -7.34 -1.75 -3.76
CA ILE A 226 -8.37 -2.77 -3.99
C ILE A 226 -9.21 -2.38 -5.18
N PHE A 227 -9.13 -3.16 -6.26
CA PHE A 227 -9.94 -2.94 -7.46
C PHE A 227 -10.92 -4.09 -7.63
N ARG A 228 -12.18 -3.75 -7.92
CA ARG A 228 -13.24 -4.72 -8.16
C ARG A 228 -13.94 -4.43 -9.48
N LEU A 229 -14.31 -5.49 -10.16
CA LEU A 229 -15.19 -5.41 -11.32
C LEU A 229 -16.37 -6.33 -11.07
N ASN A 230 -17.55 -5.74 -10.86
CA ASN A 230 -18.77 -6.47 -10.54
C ASN A 230 -19.60 -6.74 -11.80
N ASN A 231 -20.52 -7.70 -11.69
CA ASN A 231 -21.47 -8.06 -12.76
C ASN A 231 -20.76 -8.53 -14.04
N THR A 232 -19.68 -9.30 -13.89
CA THR A 232 -18.82 -9.78 -14.97
C THR A 232 -19.23 -11.12 -15.58
N LEU A 233 -20.24 -11.81 -15.03
CA LEU A 233 -20.68 -13.10 -15.56
C LEU A 233 -21.15 -12.95 -17.02
N ASP A 234 -20.54 -13.73 -17.93
CA ASP A 234 -20.75 -13.70 -19.38
C ASP A 234 -20.43 -12.36 -20.06
N LEU A 235 -19.74 -11.45 -19.36
CA LEU A 235 -19.25 -10.20 -19.91
C LEU A 235 -18.03 -10.45 -20.79
N ASN A 236 -17.98 -9.83 -21.96
CA ASN A 236 -16.84 -9.93 -22.88
C ASN A 236 -15.90 -8.72 -22.76
N LEU A 237 -14.59 -8.95 -22.72
CA LEU A 237 -13.58 -7.89 -22.77
C LEU A 237 -13.13 -7.64 -24.22
N ASN A 238 -13.43 -6.45 -24.75
CA ASN A 238 -13.03 -6.03 -26.08
C ASN A 238 -11.62 -5.41 -26.06
N LEU A 239 -10.68 -6.04 -26.79
CA LEU A 239 -9.28 -5.62 -26.87
C LEU A 239 -8.96 -4.72 -28.07
N GLY A 240 -9.95 -4.32 -28.87
CA GLY A 240 -9.77 -3.39 -30.00
C GLY A 240 -9.01 -3.96 -31.22
N GLY A 241 -8.53 -5.20 -31.14
CA GLY A 241 -7.88 -5.93 -32.23
C GLY A 241 -8.84 -6.91 -32.92
N SER A 242 -8.75 -6.98 -34.25
CA SER A 242 -9.46 -7.88 -35.17
C SER A 242 -9.15 -9.37 -34.91
N SER A 243 -9.54 -9.85 -33.73
CA SER A 243 -9.58 -11.25 -33.37
C SER A 243 -10.98 -11.76 -33.66
N GLY A 244 -11.11 -12.47 -34.78
CA GLY A 244 -12.35 -13.16 -35.11
C GLY A 244 -12.78 -14.09 -33.97
N ASP A 245 -14.07 -14.07 -33.64
CA ASP A 245 -14.85 -15.01 -32.82
C ASP A 245 -14.31 -15.43 -31.44
N LYS A 246 -13.13 -15.01 -31.01
CA LYS A 246 -12.62 -15.29 -29.67
C LYS A 246 -13.26 -14.35 -28.67
N GLN A 247 -14.33 -14.84 -28.06
CA GLN A 247 -15.01 -14.18 -26.97
C GLN A 247 -14.16 -14.33 -25.69
N ASN A 248 -13.49 -13.25 -25.28
CA ASN A 248 -12.82 -13.12 -23.98
C ASN A 248 -13.90 -12.95 -22.90
N ARG A 249 -14.67 -14.01 -22.64
CA ARG A 249 -15.78 -14.00 -21.69
C ARG A 249 -15.28 -14.31 -20.29
N CYS A 250 -15.77 -13.53 -19.32
CA CYS A 250 -15.61 -13.85 -17.91
C CYS A 250 -16.69 -14.85 -17.46
N HIS A 251 -16.30 -15.82 -16.64
CA HIS A 251 -17.19 -16.86 -16.11
C HIS A 251 -17.43 -16.76 -14.59
N ILE A 252 -16.96 -15.69 -13.97
CA ILE A 252 -17.20 -15.40 -12.55
C ILE A 252 -18.08 -14.17 -12.42
N HIS A 253 -18.75 -14.02 -11.27
CA HIS A 253 -19.65 -12.90 -11.04
C HIS A 253 -18.88 -11.60 -10.83
N ASP A 254 -17.91 -11.63 -9.93
CA ASP A 254 -17.16 -10.45 -9.53
C ASP A 254 -15.67 -10.79 -9.50
N ILE A 255 -14.85 -9.85 -9.99
CA ILE A 255 -13.40 -9.91 -9.93
C ILE A 255 -12.95 -8.98 -8.81
N HIS A 256 -12.02 -9.43 -7.97
CA HIS A 256 -11.42 -8.65 -6.90
C HIS A 256 -9.90 -8.86 -6.94
N ILE A 257 -9.16 -7.77 -7.11
CA ILE A 257 -7.71 -7.76 -7.14
C ILE A 257 -7.18 -6.81 -6.06
N PHE A 258 -6.13 -7.23 -5.38
CA PHE A 258 -5.46 -6.47 -4.32
C PHE A 258 -3.98 -6.34 -4.65
N ILE A 259 -3.44 -5.13 -4.55
CA ILE A 259 -2.00 -4.83 -4.65
C ILE A 259 -1.65 -3.82 -3.56
N SER A 260 -0.40 -3.80 -3.10
CA SER A 260 0.11 -2.74 -2.22
C SER A 260 1.27 -1.99 -2.87
N ARG A 261 1.26 -0.67 -2.79
CA ARG A 261 2.33 0.24 -3.27
C ARG A 261 2.40 1.47 -2.39
N THR A 262 3.58 2.09 -2.29
CA THR A 262 3.68 3.34 -1.55
C THR A 262 3.09 4.49 -2.37
N ALA A 263 2.59 5.53 -1.70
CA ALA A 263 2.04 6.71 -2.38
C ALA A 263 3.10 7.38 -3.28
N GLY A 264 4.33 7.51 -2.78
CA GLY A 264 5.46 8.10 -3.49
C GLY A 264 5.93 7.26 -4.68
N ASP A 265 5.83 5.93 -4.63
CA ASP A 265 6.08 5.10 -5.81
C ASP A 265 5.04 5.37 -6.91
N LEU A 266 3.75 5.45 -6.53
CA LEU A 266 2.66 5.72 -7.47
C LEU A 266 2.83 7.10 -8.13
N GLU A 267 3.09 8.13 -7.32
CA GLU A 267 3.39 9.49 -7.79
C GLU A 267 4.67 9.52 -8.64
N GLY A 268 5.70 8.78 -8.24
CA GLY A 268 7.00 8.68 -8.91
C GLY A 268 7.00 7.90 -10.24
N GLY A 269 5.83 7.48 -10.74
CA GLY A 269 5.65 6.87 -12.05
C GLY A 269 5.26 5.38 -12.03
N ALA A 270 5.17 4.75 -10.86
CA ALA A 270 4.73 3.35 -10.78
C ALA A 270 3.23 3.15 -11.04
N ALA A 271 2.43 4.23 -11.12
CA ALA A 271 1.00 4.16 -11.41
C ALA A 271 0.72 3.39 -12.71
N ALA A 272 1.40 3.72 -13.82
CA ALA A 272 1.20 3.08 -15.11
C ALA A 272 1.53 1.57 -15.09
N ASN A 273 2.67 1.20 -14.52
CA ASN A 273 3.07 -0.21 -14.38
C ASN A 273 2.11 -0.98 -13.46
N THR A 274 1.70 -0.37 -12.34
CA THR A 274 0.76 -0.99 -11.40
C THR A 274 -0.63 -1.17 -12.02
N SER A 275 -1.10 -0.21 -12.82
CA SER A 275 -2.35 -0.35 -13.60
C SER A 275 -2.26 -1.47 -14.63
N ALA A 276 -1.11 -1.63 -15.30
CA ALA A 276 -0.91 -2.74 -16.21
C ALA A 276 -0.95 -4.10 -15.48
N HIS A 277 -0.44 -4.17 -14.24
CA HIS A 277 -0.57 -5.36 -13.39
C HIS A 277 -2.04 -5.67 -13.05
N PHE A 278 -2.82 -4.68 -12.61
CA PHE A 278 -4.27 -4.86 -12.40
C PHE A 278 -4.97 -5.34 -13.68
N PHE A 279 -4.64 -4.74 -14.82
CA PHE A 279 -5.23 -5.13 -16.09
C PHE A 279 -4.86 -6.54 -16.52
N ARG A 280 -3.62 -6.97 -16.30
CA ARG A 280 -3.20 -8.37 -16.51
C ARG A 280 -4.06 -9.35 -15.72
N GLU A 281 -4.24 -9.07 -14.43
CA GLU A 281 -5.09 -9.89 -13.55
C GLU A 281 -6.55 -9.90 -14.01
N PHE A 282 -7.09 -8.76 -14.48
CA PHE A 282 -8.42 -8.72 -15.09
C PHE A 282 -8.48 -9.62 -16.33
N CYS A 283 -7.56 -9.44 -17.28
CA CYS A 283 -7.50 -10.22 -18.51
C CYS A 283 -7.50 -11.73 -18.25
N GLU A 284 -6.75 -12.19 -17.25
CA GLU A 284 -6.72 -13.61 -16.87
C GLU A 284 -8.11 -14.13 -16.48
N ARG A 285 -8.94 -13.31 -15.83
CA ARG A 285 -10.33 -13.68 -15.48
C ARG A 285 -11.30 -13.62 -16.67
N PHE A 286 -10.94 -12.89 -17.73
CA PHE A 286 -11.62 -12.91 -19.03
C PHE A 286 -11.04 -13.96 -20.00
N ASN A 287 -10.26 -14.93 -19.50
CA ASN A 287 -9.62 -15.99 -20.29
C ASN A 287 -8.67 -15.47 -21.38
N TYR A 288 -8.04 -14.32 -21.14
CA TYR A 288 -7.02 -13.74 -22.01
C TYR A 288 -5.69 -13.61 -21.27
N SER A 289 -4.63 -14.21 -21.81
CA SER A 289 -3.29 -14.10 -21.23
C SER A 289 -2.47 -13.07 -21.98
N LEU A 290 -2.13 -11.98 -21.29
CA LEU A 290 -1.26 -10.93 -21.81
C LEU A 290 0.19 -11.41 -21.81
N ASN A 291 0.83 -11.38 -22.97
CA ASN A 291 2.25 -11.66 -23.06
C ASN A 291 3.09 -10.46 -22.57
N ASP A 292 4.38 -10.68 -22.31
CA ASP A 292 5.26 -9.63 -21.77
C ASP A 292 5.46 -8.43 -22.71
N SER A 293 5.37 -8.65 -24.02
CA SER A 293 5.46 -7.56 -25.00
C SER A 293 4.22 -6.66 -25.00
N GLU A 294 3.02 -7.26 -24.91
CA GLU A 294 1.75 -6.55 -24.77
C GLU A 294 1.72 -5.79 -23.45
N PHE A 295 2.12 -6.43 -22.35
CA PHE A 295 2.19 -5.79 -21.04
C PHE A 295 3.12 -4.56 -21.04
N SER A 296 4.31 -4.71 -21.62
CA SER A 296 5.29 -3.61 -21.74
C SER A 296 4.75 -2.48 -22.62
N ALA A 297 4.06 -2.82 -23.72
CA ALA A 297 3.42 -1.84 -24.59
C ALA A 297 2.30 -1.08 -23.88
N ILE A 298 1.46 -1.77 -23.09
CA ILE A 298 0.40 -1.17 -22.28
C ILE A 298 1.00 -0.23 -21.23
N SER A 299 1.99 -0.68 -20.45
CA SER A 299 2.64 0.16 -19.43
C SER A 299 3.20 1.44 -20.06
N LYS A 300 3.94 1.32 -21.17
CA LYS A 300 4.47 2.49 -21.89
C LYS A 300 3.38 3.39 -22.47
N GLY A 301 2.28 2.81 -22.95
CA GLY A 301 1.10 3.55 -23.41
C GLY A 301 0.47 4.38 -22.30
N LEU A 302 0.34 3.80 -21.11
CA LEU A 302 -0.19 4.47 -19.92
C LEU A 302 0.75 5.57 -19.39
N GLU A 303 2.07 5.34 -19.40
CA GLU A 303 3.06 6.38 -19.08
C GLU A 303 2.93 7.57 -20.03
N ASN A 304 2.84 7.31 -21.34
CA ASN A 304 2.63 8.36 -22.33
C ASN A 304 1.31 9.10 -22.13
N PHE A 305 0.25 8.38 -21.74
CA PHE A 305 -1.06 8.97 -21.42
C PHE A 305 -0.95 9.96 -20.25
N LEU A 306 -0.27 9.58 -19.16
CA LEU A 306 -0.03 10.47 -18.02
C LEU A 306 0.86 11.68 -18.40
N GLN A 307 1.92 11.46 -19.19
CA GLN A 307 2.86 12.52 -19.59
C GLN A 307 2.25 13.58 -20.51
N ARG A 308 1.37 13.17 -21.44
CA ARG A 308 0.70 14.11 -22.36
C ARG A 308 -0.28 15.05 -21.64
N GLY A 309 -0.57 14.78 -20.36
CA GLY A 309 -1.70 15.36 -19.66
C GLY A 309 -3.00 14.77 -20.20
N MET A 310 -4.02 14.66 -19.36
CA MET A 310 -5.36 14.19 -19.77
C MET A 310 -6.11 15.22 -20.64
N LEU A 311 -5.40 15.88 -21.56
CA LEU A 311 -5.96 16.82 -22.49
C LEU A 311 -6.74 16.04 -23.55
N ASP A 312 -8.01 16.43 -23.70
CA ASP A 312 -8.98 15.88 -24.65
C ASP A 312 -8.32 15.61 -26.01
N SER A 313 -8.33 14.35 -26.44
CA SER A 313 -8.20 13.98 -27.84
C SER A 313 -9.57 13.91 -28.48
#